data_AF-A0A6J1WQ45-F1
#
_entry.id   AF-A0A6J1WQ45-F1
#
_cell.length_a   1.000
_cell.length_b   1.000
_cell.length_c   1.000
_cell.angle_alpha   90.00
_cell.angle_beta   90.00
_cell.angle_gamma   90.00
#
_symmetry.space_group_name_H-M   'P 1'
#
loop_
_entity.id
_entity.type
_entity.pdbx_description
1 polymer ?
#
loop_
_entity_poly.entity_id
_entity_poly.type
_entity_poly.pdbx_seq_one_letter_code
_entity_poly.pdbx_strand_id
1 'polypeptide(L)'
;MLKFKKMGSDKVPLLLVTANVGSIFEEPSVMLPIWTSEFLQAVSRMDPKFIALHLQEVGGKAYEKSMQYVQDFVQRLCECPELRLFDKIRTFLDEDFSSPEKFTALGNMYFAHSSLTDLKIWDFDLKAYVDVQGKEIHSGNIEKVTTKEKAKFPQHFFLECKWSRKGILRTRWMIRGTAVEFVNIHLFHDASNLLAMEPFPSVGIILSIFVIPTCILRNIYG
;
A
#
# COMPACT_ATOMS: atom_id res chain seq x y z
N MET A 1 -3.72 31.11 14.32
CA MET A 1 -2.96 30.99 13.06
C MET A 1 -1.62 30.33 13.37
N LEU A 2 -1.55 29.00 13.28
CA LEU A 2 -0.32 28.24 13.54
C LEU A 2 0.63 28.46 12.36
N LYS A 3 1.71 29.22 12.58
CA LYS A 3 2.79 29.39 11.62
C LYS A 3 3.61 28.10 11.62
N PHE A 4 3.47 27.29 10.56
CA PHE A 4 4.38 26.19 10.30
C PHE A 4 5.75 26.75 9.95
N LYS A 5 6.73 26.50 10.82
CA LYS A 5 8.14 26.82 10.60
C LYS A 5 8.61 26.02 9.40
N LYS A 6 9.09 26.70 8.34
CA LYS A 6 9.71 26.07 7.17
C LYS A 6 10.88 25.20 7.67
N MET A 7 10.69 23.88 7.66
CA MET A 7 11.76 22.94 8.05
C MET A 7 12.88 23.01 6.99
N GLY A 8 14.13 22.93 7.44
CA GLY A 8 15.31 22.93 6.56
C GLY A 8 15.29 21.80 5.52
N SER A 9 16.02 22.01 4.43
CA SER A 9 15.97 21.30 3.13
C SER A 9 16.42 19.83 3.12
N ASP A 10 16.67 19.21 4.28
CA ASP A 10 17.28 17.87 4.36
C ASP A 10 16.30 16.75 4.73
N LYS A 11 15.06 17.09 5.10
CA LYS A 11 14.03 16.10 5.44
C LYS A 11 13.20 15.76 4.22
N VAL A 12 12.85 14.48 4.06
CA VAL A 12 11.86 14.01 3.07
C VAL A 12 10.54 13.75 3.81
N PRO A 13 9.53 14.63 3.68
CA PRO A 13 8.20 14.38 4.22
C PRO A 13 7.61 13.10 3.61
N LEU A 14 7.32 12.10 4.45
CA LEU A 14 6.69 10.85 4.05
C LEU A 14 5.21 10.89 4.43
N LEU A 15 4.34 10.48 3.52
CA LEU A 15 2.95 10.13 3.84
C LEU A 15 2.80 8.62 3.73
N LEU A 16 2.56 7.97 4.86
CA LEU A 16 2.31 6.53 4.93
C LEU A 16 0.81 6.33 5.11
N VAL A 17 0.17 5.54 4.26
CA VAL A 17 -1.26 5.26 4.33
C VAL A 17 -1.43 3.76 4.23
N THR A 18 -2.23 3.19 5.14
CA THR A 18 -2.75 1.83 4.98
C THR A 18 -4.27 1.85 4.98
N ALA A 19 -4.89 1.06 4.12
CA ALA A 19 -6.34 0.90 4.08
C ALA A 19 -6.74 -0.52 3.67
N ASN A 20 -7.64 -1.13 4.44
CA ASN A 20 -8.43 -2.25 3.93
C ASN A 20 -9.52 -1.66 3.03
N VAL A 21 -9.43 -1.97 1.74
CA VAL A 21 -10.27 -1.39 0.68
C VAL A 21 -11.31 -2.38 0.17
N GLY A 22 -11.52 -3.50 0.87
CA GLY A 22 -12.47 -4.53 0.45
C GLY A 22 -13.88 -3.99 0.26
N SER A 23 -14.37 -3.19 1.22
CA SER A 23 -15.69 -2.55 1.14
C SER A 23 -15.79 -1.44 0.10
N ILE A 24 -14.67 -0.80 -0.25
CA ILE A 24 -14.65 0.24 -1.30
C ILE A 24 -15.00 -0.38 -2.65
N PHE A 25 -14.50 -1.59 -2.92
CA PHE A 25 -14.78 -2.31 -4.16
C PHE A 25 -16.12 -3.08 -4.15
N GLU A 26 -16.79 -3.18 -3.00
CA GLU A 26 -18.16 -3.68 -2.91
C GLU A 26 -19.19 -2.60 -3.32
N GLU A 27 -18.93 -1.32 -3.01
CA GLU A 27 -19.78 -0.16 -3.40
C GLU A 27 -18.96 0.96 -4.10
N PRO A 28 -18.38 0.69 -5.28
CA PRO A 28 -17.40 1.58 -5.92
C PRO A 28 -17.99 2.91 -6.36
N SER A 29 -19.28 2.98 -6.70
CA SER A 29 -19.92 4.23 -7.14
C SER A 29 -20.00 5.29 -6.03
N VAL A 30 -20.07 4.87 -4.77
CA VAL A 30 -20.23 5.76 -3.60
C VAL A 30 -18.93 5.89 -2.82
N MET A 31 -18.27 4.77 -2.52
CA MET A 31 -17.13 4.74 -1.61
C MET A 31 -15.84 5.21 -2.29
N LEU A 32 -15.64 4.90 -3.59
CA LEU A 32 -14.43 5.25 -4.31
C LEU A 32 -14.22 6.77 -4.42
N PRO A 33 -15.23 7.59 -4.79
CA PRO A 33 -15.07 9.04 -4.84
C PRO A 33 -14.77 9.66 -3.47
N ILE A 34 -15.46 9.19 -2.41
CA ILE A 34 -15.27 9.69 -1.04
C ILE A 34 -13.85 9.38 -0.56
N TRP A 35 -13.44 8.12 -0.65
CA TRP A 35 -12.11 7.70 -0.21
C TRP A 35 -11.01 8.41 -0.99
N THR A 36 -11.16 8.52 -2.31
CA THR A 36 -10.19 9.24 -3.15
C THR A 36 -10.10 10.71 -2.76
N SER A 37 -11.24 11.38 -2.53
CA SER A 37 -11.25 12.78 -2.10
C SER A 37 -10.51 12.97 -0.78
N GLU A 38 -10.79 12.15 0.22
CA GLU A 38 -10.13 12.23 1.53
C GLU A 38 -8.63 11.97 1.44
N PHE A 39 -8.21 10.98 0.64
CA PHE A 39 -6.80 10.72 0.39
C PHE A 39 -6.12 11.92 -0.27
N LEU A 40 -6.70 12.49 -1.33
CA LEU A 40 -6.12 13.64 -2.04
C LEU A 40 -6.12 14.93 -1.20
N GLN A 41 -7.12 15.13 -0.35
CA GLN A 41 -7.12 16.19 0.65
C GLN A 41 -5.98 16.02 1.67
N ALA A 42 -5.72 14.78 2.13
CA ALA A 42 -4.60 14.49 3.00
C ALA A 42 -3.25 14.75 2.31
N VAL A 43 -3.09 14.33 1.04
CA VAL A 43 -1.90 14.63 0.23
C VAL A 43 -1.68 16.15 0.13
N SER A 44 -2.72 16.89 -0.24
CA SER A 44 -2.64 18.36 -0.40
C SER A 44 -2.31 19.08 0.91
N ARG A 45 -2.88 18.62 2.03
CA ARG A 45 -2.64 19.20 3.36
C ARG A 45 -1.24 18.90 3.89
N MET A 46 -0.71 17.70 3.63
CA MET A 46 0.56 17.24 4.19
C MET A 46 1.77 17.58 3.31
N ASP A 47 1.57 17.93 2.03
CA ASP A 47 2.63 18.19 1.03
C ASP A 47 3.80 17.17 1.09
N PRO A 48 3.52 15.85 0.97
CA PRO A 48 4.56 14.85 1.05
C PRO A 48 5.50 14.90 -0.16
N LYS A 49 6.72 14.40 0.01
CA LYS A 49 7.67 14.17 -1.09
C LYS A 49 7.79 12.71 -1.48
N PHE A 50 7.32 11.81 -0.62
CA PHE A 50 7.17 10.39 -0.91
C PHE A 50 5.89 9.88 -0.24
N ILE A 51 5.09 9.13 -0.98
CA ILE A 51 3.85 8.52 -0.49
C ILE A 51 4.00 7.00 -0.60
N ALA A 52 3.72 6.29 0.49
CA ALA A 52 3.53 4.85 0.49
C ALA A 52 2.08 4.55 0.84
N LEU A 53 1.31 4.06 -0.13
CA LEU A 53 -0.09 3.66 0.02
C LEU A 53 -0.18 2.13 -0.02
N HIS A 54 -0.53 1.53 1.11
CA HIS A 54 -0.72 0.10 1.30
C HIS A 54 -2.21 -0.22 1.33
N LEU A 55 -2.61 -1.20 0.54
CA LEU A 55 -3.98 -1.62 0.33
C LEU A 55 -4.09 -3.10 0.71
N GLN A 56 -5.14 -3.44 1.45
CA GLN A 56 -5.55 -4.82 1.72
C GLN A 56 -6.93 -5.07 1.11
N GLU A 57 -7.18 -6.33 0.70
CA GLU A 57 -8.44 -6.71 0.04
C GLU A 57 -8.70 -5.95 -1.28
N VAL A 58 -7.64 -5.75 -2.06
CA VAL A 58 -7.76 -5.22 -3.43
C VAL A 58 -8.71 -6.12 -4.24
N GLY A 59 -9.71 -5.52 -4.89
CA GLY A 59 -10.76 -6.26 -5.61
C GLY A 59 -11.89 -6.83 -4.74
N GLY A 60 -11.93 -6.52 -3.43
CA GLY A 60 -13.05 -6.92 -2.58
C GLY A 60 -13.27 -8.44 -2.52
N LYS A 61 -14.52 -8.87 -2.25
CA LYS A 61 -14.90 -10.30 -2.23
C LYS A 61 -15.31 -10.84 -3.60
N ALA A 62 -15.79 -9.98 -4.49
CA ALA A 62 -16.29 -10.32 -5.82
C ALA A 62 -15.30 -9.93 -6.92
N TYR A 63 -14.06 -10.45 -6.81
CA TYR A 63 -12.90 -10.03 -7.58
C TYR A 63 -13.10 -10.02 -9.11
N GLU A 64 -13.79 -11.01 -9.68
CA GLU A 64 -14.02 -11.09 -11.14
C GLU A 64 -14.80 -9.88 -11.69
N LYS A 65 -15.70 -9.31 -10.89
CA LYS A 65 -16.56 -8.18 -11.30
C LYS A 65 -15.93 -6.83 -10.96
N SER A 66 -14.96 -6.81 -10.06
CA SER A 66 -14.41 -5.57 -9.51
C SER A 66 -13.10 -5.12 -10.14
N MET A 67 -12.46 -5.95 -10.97
CA MET A 67 -11.17 -5.61 -11.60
C MET A 67 -11.22 -4.29 -12.37
N GLN A 68 -12.33 -4.00 -13.07
CA GLN A 68 -12.51 -2.71 -13.75
C GLN A 68 -12.39 -1.53 -12.78
N TYR A 69 -12.96 -1.63 -11.58
CA TYR A 69 -12.92 -0.57 -10.58
C TYR A 69 -11.53 -0.41 -9.96
N VAL A 70 -10.74 -1.48 -9.88
CA VAL A 70 -9.34 -1.38 -9.44
C VAL A 70 -8.51 -0.63 -10.49
N GLN A 71 -8.72 -0.92 -11.77
CA GLN A 71 -8.06 -0.19 -12.86
C GLN A 71 -8.47 1.29 -12.88
N ASP A 72 -9.77 1.59 -12.77
CA ASP A 72 -10.28 2.96 -12.68
C ASP A 72 -9.69 3.72 -11.48
N PHE A 73 -9.56 3.04 -10.34
CA PHE A 73 -8.94 3.59 -9.14
C PHE A 73 -7.47 3.95 -9.35
N VAL A 74 -6.68 3.03 -9.89
CA VAL A 74 -5.25 3.26 -10.19
C VAL A 74 -5.09 4.38 -11.19
N GLN A 75 -5.91 4.39 -12.25
CA GLN A 75 -5.89 5.44 -13.27
C GLN A 75 -6.20 6.80 -12.65
N ARG A 76 -7.30 6.90 -11.88
CA ARG A 76 -7.71 8.13 -11.21
C ARG A 76 -6.61 8.69 -10.29
N LEU A 77 -5.94 7.84 -9.51
CA LEU A 77 -4.82 8.29 -8.68
C LEU A 77 -3.62 8.76 -9.51
N CYS A 78 -3.29 8.06 -10.60
CA CYS A 78 -2.15 8.44 -11.45
C CYS A 78 -2.39 9.72 -12.25
N GLU A 79 -3.64 10.06 -12.54
CA GLU A 79 -4.01 11.20 -13.40
C GLU A 79 -4.54 12.41 -12.61
N CYS A 80 -4.67 12.30 -11.28
CA CYS A 80 -5.24 13.38 -10.48
C CYS A 80 -4.32 14.62 -10.42
N PRO A 81 -4.89 15.84 -10.46
CA PRO A 81 -4.11 17.09 -10.41
C PRO A 81 -3.21 17.27 -9.19
N GLU A 82 -3.59 16.68 -8.05
CA GLU A 82 -2.87 16.72 -6.77
C GLU A 82 -1.59 15.88 -6.82
N LEU A 83 -1.57 14.79 -7.60
CA LEU A 83 -0.40 13.93 -7.76
C LEU A 83 0.40 14.23 -9.03
N ARG A 84 0.07 15.29 -9.79
CA ARG A 84 0.74 15.62 -11.07
C ARG A 84 2.26 15.82 -10.98
N LEU A 85 2.77 16.21 -9.81
CA LEU A 85 4.22 16.42 -9.59
C LEU A 85 4.92 15.15 -9.11
N PHE A 86 4.21 14.03 -8.92
CA PHE A 86 4.76 12.74 -8.56
C PHE A 86 5.00 11.92 -9.83
N ASP A 87 6.15 12.16 -10.45
CA ASP A 87 6.55 11.59 -11.76
C ASP A 87 7.18 10.20 -11.66
N LYS A 88 7.47 9.75 -10.43
CA LYS A 88 8.06 8.43 -10.12
C LYS A 88 7.03 7.59 -9.38
N ILE A 89 6.45 6.62 -10.08
CA ILE A 89 5.34 5.79 -9.59
C ILE A 89 5.74 4.31 -9.65
N ARG A 90 5.52 3.58 -8.55
CA ARG A 90 5.64 2.12 -8.49
C ARG A 90 4.39 1.52 -7.88
N THR A 91 3.70 0.67 -8.64
CA THR A 91 2.47 0.02 -8.22
C THR A 91 2.60 -1.49 -8.35
N PHE A 92 2.24 -2.20 -7.29
CA PHE A 92 2.22 -3.66 -7.22
C PHE A 92 0.85 -4.09 -6.68
N LEU A 93 0.01 -4.65 -7.54
CA LEU A 93 -1.32 -5.15 -7.17
C LEU A 93 -1.37 -6.65 -7.42
N ASP A 94 -1.53 -7.42 -6.35
CA ASP A 94 -1.71 -8.86 -6.43
C ASP A 94 -3.18 -9.17 -6.74
N GLU A 95 -3.48 -9.36 -8.02
CA GLU A 95 -4.84 -9.64 -8.52
C GLU A 95 -4.97 -11.05 -9.12
N ASP A 96 -3.93 -11.87 -9.03
CA ASP A 96 -3.92 -13.24 -9.57
C ASP A 96 -4.69 -14.22 -8.66
N PHE A 97 -6.01 -14.18 -8.77
CA PHE A 97 -6.90 -15.13 -8.09
C PHE A 97 -6.82 -16.56 -8.68
N SER A 98 -6.17 -16.76 -9.83
CA SER A 98 -6.00 -18.08 -10.43
C SER A 98 -4.99 -18.96 -9.68
N SER A 99 -4.19 -18.35 -8.78
CA SER A 99 -3.24 -19.04 -7.91
C SER A 99 -3.62 -18.90 -6.42
N PRO A 100 -4.60 -19.67 -5.91
CA PRO A 100 -5.04 -19.59 -4.52
C PRO A 100 -3.90 -19.72 -3.51
N GLU A 101 -2.86 -20.51 -3.80
CA GLU A 101 -1.71 -20.74 -2.91
C GLU A 101 -0.81 -19.50 -2.73
N LYS A 102 -0.87 -18.55 -3.68
CA LYS A 102 0.02 -17.37 -3.69
C LYS A 102 -0.73 -16.05 -3.57
N PHE A 103 -2.03 -16.07 -3.81
CA PHE A 103 -2.89 -14.89 -3.81
C PHE A 103 -3.07 -14.30 -2.40
N THR A 104 -2.88 -12.98 -2.29
CA THR A 104 -2.95 -12.20 -1.04
C THR A 104 -3.90 -10.98 -1.13
N ALA A 105 -4.32 -10.57 -2.33
CA ALA A 105 -5.09 -9.35 -2.53
C ALA A 105 -4.45 -8.09 -1.88
N LEU A 106 -3.12 -8.08 -1.75
CA LEU A 106 -2.35 -6.93 -1.27
C LEU A 106 -2.01 -6.01 -2.44
N GLY A 107 -2.05 -4.71 -2.17
CA GLY A 107 -1.62 -3.68 -3.10
C GLY A 107 -0.65 -2.70 -2.45
N ASN A 108 0.42 -2.34 -3.14
CA ASN A 108 1.29 -1.24 -2.74
C ASN A 108 1.39 -0.24 -3.89
N MET A 109 1.16 1.03 -3.60
CA MET A 109 1.36 2.14 -4.53
C MET A 109 2.32 3.15 -3.91
N TYR A 110 3.35 3.51 -4.65
CA TYR A 110 4.36 4.47 -4.24
C TYR A 110 4.40 5.63 -5.21
N PHE A 111 4.39 6.85 -4.67
CA PHE A 111 4.47 8.08 -5.43
C PHE A 111 5.62 8.91 -4.89
N ALA A 112 6.58 9.26 -5.74
CA ALA A 112 7.68 10.14 -5.38
C ALA A 112 7.63 11.45 -6.17
N HIS A 113 7.72 12.56 -5.44
CA HIS A 113 7.67 13.90 -6.01
C HIS A 113 8.89 14.15 -6.90
N SER A 114 8.73 14.94 -7.96
CA SER A 114 9.78 15.23 -8.95
C SER A 114 11.05 15.82 -8.32
N SER A 115 10.90 16.59 -7.25
CA SER A 115 12.03 17.15 -6.48
C SER A 115 12.85 16.12 -5.69
N LEU A 116 12.40 14.86 -5.58
CA LEU A 116 13.13 13.78 -4.92
C LEU A 116 14.00 13.06 -5.95
N THR A 117 15.23 13.56 -6.15
CA THR A 117 16.15 13.04 -7.19
C THR A 117 16.98 11.85 -6.74
N ASP A 118 17.30 11.75 -5.44
CA ASP A 118 18.01 10.60 -4.86
C ASP A 118 17.00 9.58 -4.32
N LEU A 119 16.53 8.72 -5.22
CA LEU A 119 15.56 7.67 -4.94
C LEU A 119 15.92 6.38 -5.68
N LYS A 120 16.09 5.29 -4.93
CA LYS A 120 16.31 3.95 -5.47
C LYS A 120 15.39 2.93 -4.81
N ILE A 121 15.12 1.84 -5.51
CA ILE A 121 14.41 0.67 -4.99
C ILE A 121 15.35 -0.53 -5.00
N TRP A 122 15.25 -1.39 -4.00
CA TRP A 122 16.04 -2.62 -3.93
C TRP A 122 15.45 -3.65 -4.88
N ASP A 123 16.28 -4.19 -5.75
CA ASP A 123 15.98 -5.39 -6.52
C ASP A 123 16.52 -6.60 -5.76
N PHE A 124 15.62 -7.52 -5.40
CA PHE A 124 15.93 -8.68 -4.57
C PHE A 124 16.70 -9.77 -5.32
N ASP A 125 16.55 -9.84 -6.64
CA ASP A 125 17.28 -10.80 -7.49
C ASP A 125 18.69 -10.28 -7.78
N LEU A 126 18.81 -9.00 -8.16
CA LEU A 126 20.10 -8.34 -8.39
C LEU A 126 20.87 -8.06 -7.09
N LYS A 127 20.19 -8.08 -5.94
CA LYS A 127 20.73 -7.74 -4.62
C LYS A 127 21.41 -6.37 -4.62
N ALA A 128 20.77 -5.39 -5.26
CA ALA A 128 21.29 -4.05 -5.42
C ALA A 128 20.16 -3.01 -5.46
N TYR A 129 20.50 -1.76 -5.14
CA TYR A 129 19.60 -0.62 -5.36
C TYR A 129 19.65 -0.18 -6.81
N VAL A 130 18.49 -0.12 -7.46
CA VAL A 130 18.30 0.36 -8.83
C VAL A 130 17.55 1.69 -8.84
N ASP A 131 17.87 2.55 -9.81
CA ASP A 131 17.25 3.88 -9.91
C ASP A 131 15.76 3.79 -10.24
N VAL A 132 14.97 4.66 -9.61
CA VAL A 132 13.52 4.72 -9.84
C VAL A 132 13.22 5.85 -10.80
N GLN A 133 12.79 5.49 -12.01
CA GLN A 133 12.41 6.44 -13.05
C GLN A 133 10.99 6.15 -13.55
N GLY A 134 10.28 7.21 -13.94
CA GLY A 134 8.96 7.13 -14.56
C GLY A 134 7.94 6.32 -13.77
N LYS A 135 6.96 5.76 -14.50
CA LYS A 135 5.82 5.02 -13.98
C LYS A 135 5.92 3.55 -14.33
N GLU A 136 5.79 2.67 -13.34
CA GLU A 136 5.72 1.22 -13.51
C GLU A 136 4.54 0.67 -12.70
N ILE A 137 3.62 -0.01 -13.39
CA ILE A 137 2.42 -0.62 -12.80
C ILE A 137 2.47 -2.11 -13.08
N HIS A 138 2.47 -2.90 -12.02
CA HIS A 138 2.28 -4.35 -12.08
C HIS A 138 0.94 -4.70 -11.45
N SER A 139 0.08 -5.34 -12.25
CA SER A 139 -1.24 -5.83 -11.87
C SER A 139 -1.41 -7.27 -12.35
N GLY A 140 -2.32 -8.04 -11.74
CA GLY A 140 -2.43 -9.49 -11.98
C GLY A 140 -1.38 -10.30 -11.22
N ASN A 141 -0.62 -11.12 -11.95
CA ASN A 141 0.43 -11.96 -11.36
C ASN A 141 1.73 -11.16 -11.20
N ILE A 142 2.07 -10.84 -9.95
CA ILE A 142 3.28 -10.10 -9.62
C ILE A 142 4.43 -10.98 -9.13
N GLU A 143 4.37 -12.31 -9.24
CA GLU A 143 5.36 -13.21 -8.64
C GLU A 143 6.80 -12.96 -9.14
N LYS A 144 6.94 -12.58 -10.42
CA LYS A 144 8.24 -12.38 -11.08
C LYS A 144 8.79 -10.95 -10.94
N VAL A 145 8.09 -10.07 -10.24
CA VAL A 145 8.54 -8.69 -10.03
C VAL A 145 9.60 -8.66 -8.94
N THR A 146 10.84 -8.31 -9.30
CA THR A 146 12.04 -8.44 -8.47
C THR A 146 12.24 -7.30 -7.48
N THR A 147 11.56 -6.17 -7.66
CA THR A 147 11.67 -4.98 -6.80
C THR A 147 10.71 -5.00 -5.59
N LYS A 148 10.03 -6.12 -5.40
CA LYS A 148 9.18 -6.43 -4.25
C LYS A 148 9.39 -7.87 -3.84
N GLU A 149 9.12 -8.16 -2.57
CA GLU A 149 8.89 -9.53 -2.13
C GLU A 149 7.47 -9.69 -1.62
N LYS A 150 6.85 -10.84 -1.93
CA LYS A 150 5.51 -11.17 -1.49
C LYS A 150 5.52 -12.59 -0.92
N ALA A 151 4.85 -12.80 0.20
CA ALA A 151 4.60 -14.14 0.72
C ALA A 151 3.18 -14.23 1.26
N LYS A 152 2.54 -15.37 0.99
CA LYS A 152 1.28 -15.75 1.63
C LYS A 152 1.61 -16.51 2.91
N PHE A 153 0.85 -16.28 3.98
CA PHE A 153 1.05 -17.05 5.21
C PHE A 153 0.65 -18.52 5.03
N PRO A 154 1.44 -19.48 5.56
CA PRO A 154 1.18 -20.92 5.42
C PRO A 154 -0.17 -21.38 5.98
N GLN A 155 -0.89 -22.27 5.27
CA GLN A 155 -2.22 -22.75 5.67
C GLN A 155 -2.27 -23.40 7.06
N HIS A 156 -1.16 -23.96 7.58
CA HIS A 156 -1.16 -24.57 8.90
C HIS A 156 -1.30 -23.55 10.06
N PHE A 157 -1.13 -22.25 9.80
CA PHE A 157 -1.56 -21.20 10.73
C PHE A 157 -3.10 -21.05 10.81
N PHE A 158 -3.86 -21.83 10.03
CA PHE A 158 -5.29 -21.65 9.76
C PHE A 158 -6.09 -22.96 9.87
N LEU A 159 -6.12 -23.58 11.04
CA LEU A 159 -6.80 -24.86 11.25
C LEU A 159 -8.32 -24.83 10.90
N GLU A 160 -8.96 -23.67 11.01
CA GLU A 160 -10.41 -23.49 10.77
C GLU A 160 -10.76 -22.82 9.43
N CYS A 161 -9.77 -22.29 8.68
CA CYS A 161 -10.03 -21.50 7.47
C CYS A 161 -9.34 -22.12 6.26
N LYS A 162 -10.12 -22.76 5.38
CA LYS A 162 -9.62 -23.44 4.18
C LYS A 162 -9.02 -22.48 3.15
N TRP A 163 -9.40 -21.21 3.16
CA TRP A 163 -8.97 -20.21 2.18
C TRP A 163 -8.71 -18.87 2.85
N SER A 164 -7.46 -18.42 2.83
CA SER A 164 -7.02 -17.15 3.38
C SER A 164 -6.29 -16.34 2.32
N ARG A 165 -6.39 -15.01 2.39
CA ARG A 165 -5.65 -14.04 1.56
C ARG A 165 -4.59 -13.30 2.38
N LYS A 166 -4.20 -13.87 3.51
CA LYS A 166 -3.34 -13.19 4.50
C LYS A 166 -1.88 -13.41 4.13
N GLY A 167 -1.09 -12.37 4.29
CA GLY A 167 0.29 -12.38 3.84
C GLY A 167 0.97 -11.02 4.00
N ILE A 168 2.07 -10.89 3.30
CA ILE A 168 2.99 -9.76 3.34
C ILE A 168 3.40 -9.37 1.92
N LEU A 169 3.51 -8.07 1.68
CA LEU A 169 4.09 -7.48 0.48
C LEU A 169 5.05 -6.37 0.91
N ARG A 170 6.36 -6.60 0.69
CA ARG A 170 7.43 -5.69 1.11
C ARG A 170 8.20 -5.11 -0.07
N THR A 171 8.65 -3.87 0.10
CA THR A 171 9.64 -3.23 -0.76
C THR A 171 10.70 -2.54 0.10
N ARG A 172 11.90 -2.39 -0.44
CA ARG A 172 13.01 -1.70 0.22
C ARG A 172 13.46 -0.55 -0.67
N TRP A 173 13.67 0.62 -0.08
CA TRP A 173 13.98 1.86 -0.76
C TRP A 173 15.25 2.49 -0.18
N MET A 174 15.93 3.26 -1.01
CA MET A 174 16.94 4.23 -0.59
C MET A 174 16.37 5.61 -0.90
N ILE A 175 16.07 6.39 0.13
CA ILE A 175 15.48 7.72 0.03
C ILE A 175 16.50 8.71 0.60
N ARG A 176 17.12 9.53 -0.25
CA ARG A 176 18.18 10.48 0.17
C ARG A 176 19.26 9.82 1.04
N GLY A 177 19.85 8.73 0.55
CA GLY A 177 20.84 7.95 1.30
C GLY A 177 20.34 7.21 2.55
N THR A 178 19.03 7.24 2.86
CA THR A 178 18.44 6.49 3.96
C THR A 178 17.73 5.24 3.46
N ALA A 179 18.14 4.07 3.94
CA ALA A 179 17.46 2.81 3.66
C ALA A 179 16.15 2.71 4.46
N VAL A 180 15.04 2.45 3.78
CA VAL A 180 13.71 2.31 4.39
C VAL A 180 13.02 1.08 3.82
N GLU A 181 12.43 0.25 4.68
CA GLU A 181 11.59 -0.88 4.25
C GLU A 181 10.11 -0.56 4.52
N PHE A 182 9.28 -0.74 3.50
CA PHE A 182 7.84 -0.63 3.63
C PHE A 182 7.22 -2.02 3.56
N VAL A 183 6.50 -2.38 4.61
CA VAL A 183 5.93 -3.71 4.76
C VAL A 183 4.41 -3.60 4.89
N ASN A 184 3.69 -4.03 3.86
CA ASN A 184 2.25 -4.18 3.89
C ASN A 184 1.93 -5.57 4.44
N ILE A 185 1.21 -5.65 5.55
CA ILE A 185 0.85 -6.92 6.20
C ILE A 185 -0.65 -6.98 6.37
N HIS A 186 -1.25 -8.10 5.95
CA HIS A 186 -2.64 -8.40 6.23
C HIS A 186 -2.72 -9.55 7.23
N LEU A 187 -2.90 -9.20 8.51
CA LEU A 187 -2.95 -10.11 9.66
C LEU A 187 -4.37 -10.65 9.93
N PHE A 188 -4.48 -11.61 10.85
CA PHE A 188 -5.72 -12.24 11.29
C PHE A 188 -6.52 -11.33 12.24
N HIS A 189 -7.71 -11.78 12.64
CA HIS A 189 -8.38 -11.21 13.80
C HIS A 189 -7.60 -11.56 15.08
N ASP A 190 -7.65 -10.67 16.08
CA ASP A 190 -6.67 -10.56 17.17
C ASP A 190 -6.39 -11.84 17.96
N ALA A 191 -7.38 -12.71 18.14
CA ALA A 191 -7.23 -13.97 18.88
C ALA A 191 -6.22 -14.94 18.22
N SER A 192 -6.12 -14.95 16.88
CA SER A 192 -5.22 -15.84 16.15
C SER A 192 -3.81 -15.29 16.00
N ASN A 193 -3.62 -13.96 16.06
CA ASN A 193 -2.31 -13.34 15.97
C ASN A 193 -1.46 -13.61 17.23
N LEU A 194 -2.09 -13.62 18.42
CA LEU A 194 -1.40 -13.88 19.70
C LEU A 194 -0.89 -15.33 19.78
N LEU A 195 -1.70 -16.30 19.33
CA LEU A 195 -1.29 -17.71 19.26
C LEU A 195 -0.14 -17.94 18.27
N ALA A 196 -0.09 -17.19 17.17
CA ALA A 196 1.00 -17.27 16.19
C ALA A 196 2.32 -16.61 16.66
N MET A 197 2.27 -15.77 17.71
CA MET A 197 3.45 -15.10 18.30
C MET A 197 4.17 -15.93 19.36
N GLU A 198 3.53 -16.94 19.96
CA GLU A 198 4.14 -17.79 21.00
C GLU A 198 5.48 -18.46 20.59
N PRO A 199 5.69 -18.89 19.33
CA PRO A 199 6.98 -19.45 18.90
C PRO A 199 7.97 -18.43 18.31
N PHE A 200 7.57 -17.18 18.05
CA PHE A 200 8.40 -16.19 17.33
C PHE A 200 8.30 -14.77 17.94
N PRO A 201 8.92 -14.52 19.11
CA PRO A 201 8.95 -13.18 19.69
C PRO A 201 9.82 -12.26 18.83
N SER A 202 9.21 -11.29 18.13
CA SER A 202 9.96 -10.31 17.35
C SER A 202 10.50 -9.19 18.26
N VAL A 203 11.82 -9.05 18.29
CA VAL A 203 12.52 -7.91 18.90
C VAL A 203 12.49 -6.75 17.90
N GLY A 204 11.60 -5.78 18.13
CA GLY A 204 11.66 -4.44 17.56
C GLY A 204 11.24 -4.30 16.09
N ILE A 205 9.95 -4.42 15.79
CA ILE A 205 9.35 -3.84 14.58
C ILE A 205 8.60 -2.57 14.99
N ILE A 206 9.10 -1.39 14.59
CA ILE A 206 8.35 -0.13 14.73
C ILE A 206 7.32 -0.08 13.59
N LEU A 207 6.10 -0.59 13.84
CA LEU A 207 4.93 -0.37 12.98
C LEU A 207 4.48 1.08 13.16
N SER A 208 4.93 1.99 12.29
CA SER A 208 4.35 3.34 12.21
C SER A 208 3.12 3.27 11.30
N ILE A 209 1.98 2.88 11.85
CA ILE A 209 0.72 2.84 11.10
C ILE A 209 0.03 4.21 11.20
N PHE A 210 0.05 4.99 10.13
CA PHE A 210 -1.00 6.00 9.92
C PHE A 210 -2.17 5.29 9.26
N VAL A 211 -3.09 4.79 10.07
CA VAL A 211 -4.40 4.34 9.60
C VAL A 211 -5.16 5.62 9.29
N ILE A 212 -5.55 5.86 8.04
CA ILE A 212 -6.73 6.70 7.78
C ILE A 212 -7.91 5.80 8.16
N PRO A 213 -8.59 6.03 9.30
CA PRO A 213 -9.66 5.14 9.70
C PRO A 213 -10.73 5.16 8.61
N THR A 214 -11.14 3.99 8.15
CA THR A 214 -12.33 3.79 7.32
C THR A 214 -13.62 4.27 8.02
N CYS A 215 -13.55 4.70 9.28
CA CYS A 215 -14.62 5.33 10.04
C CYS A 215 -14.56 6.87 10.00
N ILE A 216 -14.86 7.47 8.84
CA ILE A 216 -15.47 8.81 8.78
C ILE A 216 -16.77 8.69 7.97
N LEU A 217 -17.71 7.87 8.45
CA LEU A 217 -19.08 7.80 7.93
C LEU A 217 -20.13 8.05 9.03
N ARG A 218 -19.72 8.58 10.20
CA ARG A 218 -20.63 8.75 11.34
C ARG A 218 -21.47 10.02 11.34
N ASN A 219 -21.54 10.79 10.25
CA ASN A 219 -22.33 12.04 10.18
C ASN A 219 -23.08 12.25 8.85
N ILE A 220 -23.63 11.20 8.23
CA ILE A 220 -24.53 11.34 7.06
C ILE A 220 -26.00 11.01 7.40
N TYR A 221 -26.34 10.84 8.68
CA TYR A 221 -27.72 10.88 9.14
C TYR A 221 -27.83 11.84 10.33
N GLY A 222 -27.97 13.12 9.98
CA GLY A 222 -28.59 14.17 10.79
C GLY A 222 -29.73 14.76 9.99
#